data_AF-A0A916CNN3-F1
#
_entry.id   AF-A0A916CNN3-F1
#
_cell.length_a   1.000
_cell.length_b   1.000
_cell.length_c   1.000
_cell.angle_alpha   90.00
_cell.angle_beta   90.00
_cell.angle_gamma   90.00
#
_symmetry.space_group_name_H-M   'P 1'
#
loop_
_entity.id
_entity.type
_entity.pdbx_description
1 polymer ?
#
loop_
_entity_poly.entity_id
_entity_poly.type
_entity_poly.pdbx_seq_one_letter_code
_entity_poly.pdbx_strand_id
1 'polypeptide(L)'
;MQRILPLARSMPLLGIEQTRQIEALAASTLPPHALMQRAGRAVARLGLAIAPHASTVWVAAGPGNNGGDGLDAAIHLRTAGKDVQVCLLGNPAHLPADAADALQRAHAAGVPIATEVPALRASDLAIDALLGIGAARPPDGALANCIATLNGLPCPVLAID
;
A
#
# COMPACT_ATOMS: atom_id res chain seq x y z
N MET A 1 12.39 -7.85 11.45
CA MET A 1 12.10 -6.42 11.20
C MET A 1 13.42 -5.68 11.02
N GLN A 2 13.74 -5.19 9.82
CA GLN A 2 14.92 -4.36 9.57
C GLN A 2 14.60 -2.89 9.86
N ARG A 3 15.47 -2.18 10.58
CA ARG A 3 15.30 -0.73 10.84
C ARG A 3 15.82 0.07 9.65
N ILE A 4 15.00 0.98 9.12
CA ILE A 4 15.30 1.76 7.91
C ILE A 4 15.88 3.15 8.24
N LEU A 5 15.60 3.71 9.42
CA LEU A 5 16.08 5.04 9.81
C LEU A 5 16.93 4.98 11.10
N PRO A 6 18.11 5.63 11.14
CA PRO A 6 18.86 5.85 12.37
C PRO A 6 18.22 7.03 13.11
N LEU A 7 17.12 6.79 13.81
CA LEU A 7 16.52 7.82 14.65
C LEU A 7 17.42 8.04 15.88
N ALA A 8 17.91 9.27 16.06
CA ALA A 8 18.68 9.69 17.23
C ALA A 8 17.86 9.66 18.53
N ARG A 9 16.53 9.45 18.44
CA ARG A 9 15.59 9.33 19.55
C ARG A 9 14.61 8.19 19.30
N SER A 10 14.20 7.51 20.36
CA SER A 10 13.10 6.55 20.30
C SER A 10 11.79 7.28 19.97
N MET A 11 11.11 6.83 18.92
CA MET A 11 9.73 7.24 18.67
C MET A 11 8.76 6.33 19.42
N PRO A 12 7.70 6.88 20.04
CA PRO A 12 6.68 6.06 20.69
C PRO A 12 5.93 5.25 19.63
N LEU A 13 5.57 4.01 19.99
CA LEU A 13 4.56 3.27 19.25
C LEU A 13 3.19 3.85 19.62
N LEU A 14 2.43 4.23 18.61
CA LEU A 14 1.11 4.83 18.78
C LEU A 14 0.04 3.76 18.67
N GLY A 15 -0.94 3.79 19.58
CA GLY A 15 -2.13 2.96 19.47
C GLY A 15 -3.11 3.50 18.43
N ILE A 16 -4.09 2.68 18.06
CA ILE A 16 -5.11 3.00 17.03
C ILE A 16 -5.78 4.36 17.29
N GLU A 17 -6.18 4.64 18.53
CA GLU A 17 -6.83 5.90 18.89
C GLU A 17 -5.91 7.11 18.66
N GLN A 18 -4.66 7.01 19.07
CA GLN A 18 -3.67 8.08 18.91
C GLN A 18 -3.35 8.34 17.45
N THR A 19 -3.21 7.28 16.64
CA THR A 19 -3.02 7.40 15.19
C THR A 19 -4.18 8.16 14.56
N ARG A 20 -5.44 7.77 14.85
CA ARG A 20 -6.64 8.45 14.34
C ARG A 20 -6.72 9.92 14.75
N GLN A 21 -6.35 10.24 15.99
CA GLN A 21 -6.34 11.63 16.46
C GLN A 21 -5.33 12.49 15.68
N ILE A 22 -4.13 11.96 15.43
CA ILE A 22 -3.09 12.67 14.67
C ILE A 22 -3.48 12.81 13.20
N GLU A 23 -4.04 11.75 12.60
CA GLU A 23 -4.56 11.80 11.23
C GLU A 23 -5.66 12.84 11.08
N ALA A 24 -6.63 12.88 12.00
CA ALA A 24 -7.72 13.86 11.98
C ALA A 24 -7.20 15.29 12.12
N LEU A 25 -6.25 15.53 13.04
CA LEU A 25 -5.63 16.83 13.21
C LEU A 25 -4.89 17.26 11.93
N ALA A 26 -4.10 16.37 11.35
CA ALA A 26 -3.37 16.66 10.12
C ALA A 26 -4.33 16.93 8.95
N ALA A 27 -5.35 16.09 8.76
CA ALA A 27 -6.34 16.23 7.70
C ALA A 27 -7.10 17.55 7.77
N SER A 28 -7.36 18.09 8.97
CA SER A 28 -8.06 19.38 9.15
C SER A 28 -7.32 20.58 8.56
N THR A 29 -6.02 20.45 8.30
CA THR A 29 -5.15 21.52 7.79
C THR A 29 -4.69 21.30 6.36
N LEU A 30 -5.06 20.17 5.75
CA LEU A 30 -4.56 19.75 4.45
C LEU A 30 -5.69 19.68 3.41
N PRO A 31 -5.36 19.81 2.12
CA PRO A 31 -6.33 19.51 1.07
C PRO A 31 -6.85 18.06 1.19
N PRO A 32 -8.07 17.78 0.69
CA PRO A 32 -8.58 16.41 0.57
C PRO A 32 -7.57 15.48 -0.09
N HIS A 33 -7.53 14.21 0.34
CA HIS A 33 -6.66 13.15 -0.19
C HIS A 33 -5.15 13.36 0.03
N ALA A 34 -4.71 14.50 0.58
CA ALA A 34 -3.29 14.84 0.68
C ALA A 34 -2.51 13.91 1.61
N LEU A 35 -3.14 13.35 2.65
CA LEU A 35 -2.47 12.38 3.54
C LEU A 35 -2.19 11.07 2.81
N MET A 36 -3.17 10.50 2.11
CA MET A 36 -3.02 9.26 1.32
C MET A 36 -1.96 9.43 0.23
N GLN A 37 -1.98 10.55 -0.50
CA GLN A 37 -0.96 10.86 -1.51
C GLN A 37 0.45 10.94 -0.91
N ARG A 38 0.59 11.50 0.31
CA ARG A 38 1.88 11.53 1.02
C ARG A 38 2.32 10.14 1.45
N ALA A 39 1.40 9.34 1.98
CA ALA A 39 1.66 7.97 2.40
C ALA A 39 2.11 7.11 1.21
N GLY A 40 1.33 7.06 0.12
CA GLY A 40 1.71 6.30 -1.07
C GLY A 40 3.03 6.77 -1.69
N ARG A 41 3.34 8.08 -1.70
CA ARG A 41 4.66 8.58 -2.12
C ARG A 41 5.79 8.08 -1.21
N ALA A 42 5.57 8.02 0.09
CA ALA A 42 6.56 7.50 1.04
C ALA A 42 6.78 5.99 0.85
N VAL A 43 5.69 5.23 0.66
CA VAL A 43 5.74 3.79 0.36
C VAL A 43 6.51 3.54 -0.93
N ALA A 44 6.22 4.26 -2.01
CA ALA A 44 6.93 4.11 -3.28
C ALA A 44 8.43 4.39 -3.14
N ARG A 45 8.80 5.46 -2.42
CA ARG A 45 10.21 5.78 -2.15
C ARG A 45 10.91 4.67 -1.37
N LEU A 46 10.24 4.13 -0.35
CA LEU A 46 10.78 3.03 0.42
C LEU A 46 10.91 1.76 -0.42
N GLY A 47 9.90 1.42 -1.22
CA GLY A 47 9.92 0.30 -2.15
C GLY A 47 11.12 0.35 -3.11
N LEU A 48 11.38 1.52 -3.69
CA LEU A 48 12.55 1.74 -4.55
C LEU A 48 13.88 1.63 -3.80
N ALA A 49 13.92 1.95 -2.50
CA ALA A 49 15.14 1.85 -1.69
C ALA A 49 15.44 0.42 -1.25
N ILE A 50 14.42 -0.37 -0.89
CA ILE A 50 14.60 -1.76 -0.42
C ILE A 50 14.78 -2.75 -1.57
N ALA A 51 14.19 -2.46 -2.74
CA ALA A 51 14.25 -3.31 -3.91
C ALA A 51 14.60 -2.47 -5.17
N PRO A 52 15.79 -1.85 -5.21
CA PRO A 52 16.17 -0.95 -6.31
C PRO A 52 16.21 -1.65 -7.67
N HIS A 53 16.52 -2.95 -7.67
CA HIS A 53 16.62 -3.79 -8.86
C HIS A 53 15.31 -4.50 -9.24
N ALA A 54 14.23 -4.31 -8.49
CA ALA A 54 12.93 -4.86 -8.85
C ALA A 54 12.53 -4.35 -10.24
N SER A 55 12.18 -5.27 -11.13
CA SER A 55 11.65 -4.92 -12.44
C SER A 55 10.13 -4.84 -12.34
N THR A 56 9.53 -5.84 -11.69
CA THR A 56 8.11 -5.93 -11.43
C THR A 56 7.79 -5.59 -9.98
N VAL A 57 6.72 -4.83 -9.76
CA VAL A 57 6.15 -4.59 -8.42
C VAL A 57 4.69 -5.00 -8.41
N TRP A 58 4.36 -5.93 -7.53
CA TRP A 58 2.98 -6.31 -7.26
C TRP A 58 2.44 -5.55 -6.05
N VAL A 59 1.24 -4.99 -6.14
CA VAL A 59 0.55 -4.36 -5.03
C VAL A 59 -0.74 -5.13 -4.73
N ALA A 60 -0.79 -5.78 -3.57
CA ALA A 60 -2.00 -6.41 -3.05
C ALA A 60 -2.79 -5.37 -2.24
N ALA A 61 -3.83 -4.78 -2.84
CA ALA A 61 -4.61 -3.71 -2.25
C ALA A 61 -5.94 -4.21 -1.67
N GLY A 62 -6.23 -3.85 -0.42
CA GLY A 62 -7.52 -4.13 0.22
C GLY A 62 -8.60 -3.10 -0.13
N PRO A 63 -9.85 -3.31 0.33
CA PRO A 63 -10.98 -2.42 0.05
C PRO A 63 -11.02 -1.15 0.92
N GLY A 64 -10.00 -0.90 1.75
CA GLY A 64 -9.95 0.21 2.70
C GLY A 64 -8.93 1.28 2.34
N ASN A 65 -8.69 2.22 3.27
CA ASN A 65 -7.71 3.29 3.08
C ASN A 65 -6.29 2.76 2.86
N ASN A 66 -5.89 1.64 3.49
CA ASN A 66 -4.58 1.05 3.25
C ASN A 66 -4.41 0.62 1.77
N GLY A 67 -5.49 0.10 1.14
CA GLY A 67 -5.48 -0.19 -0.29
C GLY A 67 -5.35 1.08 -1.15
N GLY A 68 -5.90 2.20 -0.68
CA GLY A 68 -5.69 3.53 -1.27
C GLY A 68 -4.23 3.97 -1.23
N ASP A 69 -3.53 3.77 -0.11
CA ASP A 69 -2.09 4.04 0.00
C ASP A 69 -1.28 3.19 -1.00
N GLY A 70 -1.66 1.91 -1.16
CA GLY A 70 -1.10 1.02 -2.17
C GLY A 70 -1.34 1.50 -3.61
N LEU A 71 -2.55 2.00 -3.92
CA LEU A 71 -2.89 2.57 -5.23
C LEU A 71 -2.05 3.82 -5.53
N ASP A 72 -1.88 4.73 -4.56
CA ASP A 72 -1.01 5.89 -4.70
C ASP A 72 0.47 5.51 -4.87
N ALA A 73 0.93 4.51 -4.12
CA ALA A 73 2.28 3.97 -4.28
C ALA A 73 2.49 3.41 -5.69
N ALA A 74 1.50 2.71 -6.24
CA ALA A 74 1.55 2.14 -7.58
C ALA A 74 1.73 3.21 -8.66
N ILE A 75 1.02 4.35 -8.56
CA ILE A 75 1.18 5.49 -9.47
C ILE A 75 2.63 5.99 -9.47
N HIS A 76 3.21 6.19 -8.29
CA HIS A 76 4.57 6.68 -8.15
C HIS A 76 5.63 5.69 -8.63
N LEU A 77 5.46 4.39 -8.34
CA LEU A 77 6.36 3.34 -8.80
C LEU A 77 6.34 3.19 -10.32
N ARG A 78 5.15 3.27 -10.93
CA ARG A 78 5.00 3.26 -12.39
C ARG A 78 5.67 4.48 -13.02
N THR A 79 5.48 5.67 -12.42
CA THR A 79 6.16 6.90 -12.85
C THR A 79 7.68 6.79 -12.76
N ALA A 80 8.18 6.01 -11.80
CA ALA A 80 9.62 5.70 -11.65
C ALA A 80 10.12 4.60 -12.63
N GLY A 81 9.29 4.15 -13.57
CA GLY A 81 9.66 3.20 -14.62
C GLY A 81 9.59 1.73 -14.19
N LYS A 82 8.94 1.40 -13.07
CA LYS A 82 8.70 0.01 -12.67
C LYS A 82 7.49 -0.57 -13.42
N ASP A 83 7.53 -1.87 -13.67
CA ASP A 83 6.39 -2.62 -14.17
C ASP A 83 5.47 -2.95 -12.99
N VAL A 84 4.39 -2.18 -12.83
CA VAL A 84 3.53 -2.26 -11.64
C VAL A 84 2.21 -2.92 -11.99
N GLN A 85 1.74 -3.85 -11.15
CA GLN A 85 0.40 -4.42 -11.21
C GLN A 85 -0.28 -4.37 -9.85
N VAL A 86 -1.52 -3.90 -9.82
CA VAL A 86 -2.35 -3.86 -8.61
C VAL A 86 -3.40 -4.97 -8.66
N CYS A 87 -3.53 -5.72 -7.56
CA CYS A 87 -4.69 -6.57 -7.29
C CYS A 87 -5.54 -5.92 -6.21
N LEU A 88 -6.70 -5.38 -6.60
CA LEU A 88 -7.65 -4.77 -5.66
C LEU A 88 -8.69 -5.80 -5.23
N LEU A 89 -8.72 -6.10 -3.93
CA LEU A 89 -9.73 -6.96 -3.31
C LEU A 89 -10.98 -6.16 -2.92
N GLY A 90 -12.15 -6.80 -3.09
CA GLY A 90 -13.44 -6.24 -2.73
C GLY A 90 -14.12 -5.50 -3.89
N ASN A 91 -15.21 -4.79 -3.57
CA ASN A 91 -16.00 -4.06 -4.57
C ASN A 91 -15.50 -2.61 -4.66
N PRO A 92 -14.98 -2.16 -5.82
CA PRO A 92 -14.57 -0.77 -6.04
C PRO A 92 -15.65 0.26 -5.73
N ALA A 93 -16.94 -0.10 -5.88
CA ALA A 93 -18.07 0.79 -5.60
C ALA A 93 -18.26 1.11 -4.12
N HIS A 94 -17.61 0.38 -3.21
CA HIS A 94 -17.71 0.56 -1.76
C HIS A 94 -16.41 1.07 -1.14
N LEU A 95 -15.47 1.57 -1.94
CA LEU A 95 -14.23 2.14 -1.43
C LEU A 95 -14.51 3.42 -0.62
N PRO A 96 -13.73 3.67 0.46
CA PRO A 96 -13.68 4.98 1.09
C PRO A 96 -13.32 6.08 0.09
N ALA A 97 -13.73 7.33 0.39
CA ALA A 97 -13.55 8.46 -0.52
C ALA A 97 -12.09 8.65 -0.98
N ASP A 98 -11.12 8.53 -0.07
CA ASP A 98 -9.70 8.65 -0.41
C ASP A 98 -9.23 7.50 -1.32
N ALA A 99 -9.59 6.26 -1.01
CA ALA A 99 -9.23 5.11 -1.83
C ALA A 99 -9.91 5.12 -3.22
N ALA A 100 -11.13 5.66 -3.31
CA ALA A 100 -11.84 5.85 -4.57
C ALA A 100 -11.14 6.91 -5.46
N ASP A 101 -10.68 8.03 -4.88
CA ASP A 101 -9.86 9.02 -5.59
C ASP A 101 -8.54 8.40 -6.07
N ALA A 102 -7.83 7.66 -5.21
CA ALA A 102 -6.60 6.96 -5.56
C ALA A 102 -6.82 5.96 -6.70
N LEU A 103 -7.94 5.21 -6.69
CA LEU A 103 -8.31 4.30 -7.76
C LEU A 103 -8.54 5.03 -9.09
N GLN A 104 -9.27 6.14 -9.07
CA GLN A 104 -9.51 6.96 -10.27
C GLN A 104 -8.18 7.49 -10.84
N ARG A 105 -7.28 7.99 -9.99
CA ARG A 105 -5.96 8.46 -10.42
C ARG A 105 -5.07 7.33 -10.91
N ALA A 106 -5.14 6.14 -10.32
CA ALA A 106 -4.42 4.96 -10.77
C ALA A 106 -4.84 4.57 -12.20
N HIS A 107 -6.16 4.56 -12.47
CA HIS A 107 -6.67 4.37 -13.82
C HIS A 107 -6.19 5.45 -14.80
N ALA A 108 -6.26 6.72 -14.41
CA ALA A 108 -5.79 7.83 -15.25
C ALA A 108 -4.28 7.76 -15.53
N ALA A 109 -3.49 7.24 -14.59
CA ALA A 109 -2.06 7.00 -14.74
C ALA A 109 -1.71 5.72 -15.51
N GLY A 110 -2.71 4.95 -15.95
CA GLY A 110 -2.52 3.70 -16.69
C GLY A 110 -1.93 2.57 -15.85
N VAL A 111 -2.18 2.56 -14.54
CA VAL A 111 -1.80 1.47 -13.65
C VAL A 111 -2.70 0.25 -13.96
N PRO A 112 -2.12 -0.90 -14.34
CA PRO A 112 -2.88 -2.15 -14.50
C PRO A 112 -3.50 -2.61 -13.20
N ILE A 113 -4.82 -2.80 -13.21
CA ILE A 113 -5.58 -3.40 -12.10
C ILE A 113 -6.13 -4.73 -12.57
N ALA A 114 -5.61 -5.82 -12.02
CA ALA A 114 -5.87 -7.18 -12.46
C ALA A 114 -6.26 -8.07 -11.27
N THR A 115 -6.96 -9.17 -11.55
CA THR A 115 -7.33 -10.17 -10.55
C THR A 115 -6.23 -11.20 -10.30
N GLU A 116 -5.32 -11.35 -11.25
CA GLU A 116 -4.25 -12.35 -11.20
C GLU A 116 -3.00 -11.80 -10.52
N VAL A 117 -2.27 -12.65 -9.82
CA VAL A 117 -0.96 -12.31 -9.25
C VAL A 117 0.10 -12.51 -10.33
N PRO A 118 0.99 -11.53 -10.58
CA PRO A 118 2.02 -11.67 -11.59
C PRO A 118 3.07 -12.69 -11.15
N ALA A 119 3.81 -13.27 -12.09
CA ALA A 119 4.95 -14.13 -11.78
C ALA A 119 6.12 -13.27 -11.24
N LEU A 120 6.38 -13.36 -9.94
CA LEU A 120 7.45 -12.59 -9.27
C LEU A 120 8.73 -13.41 -9.12
N ARG A 121 9.87 -12.77 -9.36
CA ARG A 121 11.22 -13.31 -9.12
C ARG A 121 11.72 -12.82 -7.76
N ALA A 122 12.75 -13.48 -7.22
CA ALA A 122 13.35 -13.07 -5.95
C ALA A 122 13.89 -11.62 -5.92
N SER A 123 14.20 -11.05 -7.09
CA SER A 123 14.64 -9.65 -7.25
C SER A 123 13.52 -8.63 -7.27
N ASP A 124 12.26 -9.05 -7.42
CA ASP A 124 11.09 -8.17 -7.53
C ASP A 124 10.60 -7.71 -6.16
N LEU A 125 9.48 -6.99 -6.12
CA LEU A 125 8.88 -6.49 -4.88
C LEU A 125 7.38 -6.79 -4.85
N ALA A 126 6.90 -7.21 -3.68
CA ALA A 126 5.48 -7.18 -3.36
C ALA A 126 5.18 -6.13 -2.30
N ILE A 127 4.04 -5.48 -2.40
CA ILE A 127 3.53 -4.51 -1.44
C ILE A 127 2.22 -5.06 -0.88
N ASP A 128 2.20 -5.28 0.43
CA ASP A 128 0.99 -5.64 1.17
C ASP A 128 0.30 -4.37 1.66
N ALA A 129 -0.82 -4.05 1.00
CA ALA A 129 -1.69 -2.91 1.27
C ALA A 129 -3.12 -3.41 1.62
N LEU A 130 -3.21 -4.60 2.22
CA LEU A 130 -4.48 -5.31 2.39
C LEU A 130 -5.30 -4.81 3.59
N LEU A 131 -4.67 -4.68 4.75
CA LEU A 131 -5.32 -4.35 6.02
C LEU A 131 -4.55 -3.23 6.70
N GLY A 132 -5.26 -2.25 7.26
CA GLY A 132 -4.66 -1.24 8.16
C GLY A 132 -5.29 -1.29 9.54
N ILE A 133 -5.11 -0.24 10.35
CA ILE A 133 -5.59 -0.12 11.75
C ILE A 133 -7.11 -0.29 11.96
N GLY A 134 -7.92 -0.34 10.89
CA GLY A 134 -9.36 -0.59 10.94
C GLY A 134 -9.75 -2.07 11.00
N ALA A 135 -8.80 -3.01 10.84
CA ALA A 135 -9.08 -4.44 10.82
C ALA A 135 -9.49 -4.94 12.21
N ALA A 136 -10.75 -5.37 12.36
CA ALA A 136 -11.30 -5.85 13.63
C ALA A 136 -11.51 -7.38 13.69
N ARG A 137 -11.43 -8.06 12.55
CA ARG A 137 -11.69 -9.51 12.44
C ARG A 137 -10.50 -10.20 11.76
N PRO A 138 -10.23 -11.48 12.08
CA PRO A 138 -9.28 -12.28 11.35
C PRO A 138 -9.60 -12.28 9.84
N PRO A 139 -8.58 -12.24 8.96
CA PRO A 139 -8.81 -12.31 7.53
C PRO A 139 -9.43 -13.65 7.15
N ASP A 140 -10.40 -13.62 6.24
CA ASP A 140 -11.07 -14.80 5.69
C ASP A 140 -11.18 -14.74 4.16
N GLY A 141 -11.61 -15.84 3.54
CA GLY A 141 -11.87 -15.92 2.10
C GLY A 141 -10.73 -15.41 1.21
N ALA A 142 -11.06 -14.51 0.28
CA ALA A 142 -10.09 -13.95 -0.68
C ALA A 142 -8.94 -13.19 0.00
N LEU A 143 -9.20 -12.55 1.13
CA LEU A 143 -8.19 -11.81 1.89
C LEU A 143 -7.18 -12.76 2.53
N ALA A 144 -7.65 -13.82 3.20
CA ALA A 144 -6.77 -14.85 3.76
C ALA A 144 -5.93 -15.55 2.69
N ASN A 145 -6.52 -15.84 1.52
CA ASN A 145 -5.82 -16.42 0.39
C ASN A 145 -4.73 -15.49 -0.13
N CYS A 146 -5.00 -14.19 -0.27
CA CYS A 146 -4.01 -13.22 -0.72
C CYS A 146 -2.84 -13.09 0.27
N ILE A 147 -3.11 -13.11 1.57
CA ILE A 147 -2.07 -13.13 2.62
C ILE A 147 -1.23 -14.40 2.52
N ALA A 148 -1.85 -15.57 2.30
CA ALA A 148 -1.12 -16.81 2.10
C ALA A 148 -0.22 -16.76 0.85
N THR A 149 -0.69 -16.13 -0.23
CA THR A 149 0.13 -15.88 -1.43
C THR A 149 1.33 -14.99 -1.12
N LEU A 150 1.13 -13.84 -0.46
CA LEU A 150 2.20 -12.92 -0.06
C LEU A 150 3.28 -13.64 0.77
N ASN A 151 2.87 -14.44 1.75
CA ASN A 151 3.78 -15.20 2.61
C ASN A 151 4.60 -16.27 1.87
N GLY A 152 4.11 -16.74 0.72
CA GLY A 152 4.77 -17.74 -0.12
C GLY A 152 5.67 -17.18 -1.22
N LEU A 153 5.78 -15.85 -1.33
CA LEU A 153 6.55 -15.23 -2.40
C LEU A 153 8.07 -15.42 -2.23
N PRO A 154 8.82 -15.51 -3.35
CA PRO A 154 10.28 -15.60 -3.30
C PRO A 154 10.96 -14.25 -3.07
N CYS A 155 10.20 -13.14 -3.12
CA CYS A 155 10.71 -11.78 -3.08
C CYS A 155 10.37 -11.09 -1.74
N PRO A 156 11.02 -9.95 -1.43
CA PRO A 156 10.63 -9.13 -0.30
C PRO A 156 9.16 -8.67 -0.39
N VAL A 157 8.51 -8.62 0.77
CA VAL A 157 7.17 -8.04 0.95
C VAL A 157 7.29 -6.79 1.82
N LEU A 158 6.81 -5.66 1.31
CA LEU A 158 6.67 -4.40 2.04
C LEU A 158 5.22 -4.24 2.50
N ALA A 159 4.97 -4.44 3.80
CA ALA A 159 3.66 -4.19 4.39
C ALA A 159 3.49 -2.71 4.76
N ILE A 160 2.33 -2.15 4.43
CA ILE A 160 1.92 -0.79 4.80
C ILE A 160 0.96 -0.89 5.99
N ASP A 161 1.20 -0.06 7.00
CA ASP A 161 0.44 0.07 8.27
C ASP A 161 0.46 -1.18 9.18
#